data_AF-A0A7W7R7N2-F1
#
_entry.id   AF-A0A7W7R7N2-F1
#
_cell.length_a   1.000
_cell.length_b   1.000
_cell.length_c   1.000
_cell.angle_alpha   90.00
_cell.angle_beta   90.00
_cell.angle_gamma   90.00
#
_symmetry.space_group_name_H-M   'P 1'
#
loop_
_entity.id
_entity.type
_entity.pdbx_description
1 polymer ?
#
loop_
_entity_poly.entity_id
_entity_poly.type
_entity_poly.pdbx_seq_one_letter_code
_entity_poly.pdbx_strand_id
1 'polypeptide(L)'
;MVNRTLRLESFGIGPVGGEREAMRGAAARLTVASSWRHPNRGSVRCPAAPLVLAESNGAGLPGALGPLGPLGPLRPLEPLGPLGPLGERTGPPSLGAVALVVHSVSYLDADGSAVGLAVAAPSGDAALLHAAGRLVTDWAGAFRTRRLLLAGPPSCRGLLEPAASAGAERAVGGALVPEARLGATEAGVPSGLGAPGTAGAAAGGAAGAPAAPPRAGCRCLTLAWRSAVTFHEQGDTVLLVGGGTSVAPVGAPVGESPWAVQDVLVPVGSVEQVSELRVADPRRVSYVLRPGVEMRAALPVVAALRAAFPRLRGQHPDQWCYAATDAWEERAGVCRDSEVTFWLDHAGRPGEVDELTGLGREREALHRITAPTQLRRSWIGPAATVGLVISDDASGELLHDLVEVICGLGPVSALRRRVSTELGVPVGCS
;
A
#
# COMPACT_ATOMS: atom_id res chain seq x y z
N MET A 1 17.90 17.35 -8.01
CA MET A 1 19.17 16.62 -8.22
C MET A 1 19.18 15.76 -9.48
N VAL A 2 18.09 15.07 -9.84
CA VAL A 2 17.99 14.19 -11.03
C VAL A 2 18.45 14.84 -12.33
N ASN A 3 17.92 16.02 -12.68
CA ASN A 3 18.21 16.65 -13.98
C ASN A 3 19.69 16.96 -14.23
N ARG A 4 20.56 17.00 -13.20
CA ARG A 4 22.00 17.23 -13.41
C ARG A 4 22.79 15.94 -13.66
N THR A 5 22.29 14.79 -13.23
CA THR A 5 22.98 13.51 -13.34
C THR A 5 22.23 12.49 -14.20
N LEU A 6 21.02 12.78 -14.66
CA LEU A 6 20.30 11.91 -15.59
C LEU A 6 21.03 11.86 -16.94
N ARG A 7 21.32 10.66 -17.42
CA ARG A 7 21.89 10.43 -18.76
C ARG A 7 21.08 9.38 -19.48
N LEU A 8 20.68 9.69 -20.71
CA LEU A 8 20.10 8.76 -21.68
C LEU A 8 21.18 8.45 -22.71
N GLU A 9 21.65 7.20 -22.76
CA GLU A 9 22.82 6.80 -23.53
C GLU A 9 22.58 5.45 -24.21
N SER A 10 23.29 5.21 -25.31
CA SER A 10 23.28 3.92 -26.02
C SER A 10 24.70 3.39 -26.19
N PHE A 11 24.89 2.10 -25.92
CA PHE A 11 26.20 1.45 -25.91
C PHE A 11 26.20 0.21 -26.79
N GLY A 12 27.29 -0.02 -27.51
CA GLY A 12 27.52 -1.28 -28.23
C GLY A 12 28.24 -2.28 -27.34
N ILE A 13 27.76 -3.52 -27.33
CA ILE A 13 28.41 -4.66 -26.67
C ILE A 13 28.89 -5.68 -27.69
N GLY A 14 30.21 -5.95 -27.68
CA GLY A 14 30.80 -7.03 -28.47
C GLY A 14 30.82 -8.38 -27.73
N PRO A 15 30.87 -9.51 -28.46
CA PRO A 15 30.97 -10.84 -27.85
C PRO A 15 32.30 -11.00 -27.11
N VAL A 16 32.24 -11.49 -25.86
CA VAL A 16 33.42 -11.96 -25.13
C VAL A 16 33.66 -13.42 -25.52
N GLY A 17 34.92 -13.81 -25.76
CA GLY A 17 35.27 -15.13 -26.29
C GLY A 17 34.61 -16.29 -25.54
N GLY A 18 33.91 -17.17 -26.28
CA GLY A 18 33.21 -18.36 -25.75
C GLY A 18 31.67 -18.29 -25.78
N GLU A 19 31.06 -17.10 -25.82
CA GLU A 19 29.60 -16.94 -25.64
C GLU A 19 28.76 -16.87 -26.93
N ARG A 20 29.32 -17.30 -28.08
CA ARG A 20 28.62 -17.28 -29.37
C ARG A 20 27.35 -18.14 -29.41
N GLU A 21 27.26 -19.15 -28.54
CA GLU A 21 26.15 -20.10 -28.47
C GLU A 21 25.02 -19.59 -27.56
N ALA A 22 25.35 -18.97 -26.42
CA ALA A 22 24.38 -18.27 -25.56
C ALA A 22 23.73 -17.07 -26.26
N MET A 23 24.49 -16.36 -27.12
CA MET A 23 24.00 -15.22 -27.89
C MET A 23 22.98 -15.61 -28.98
N ARG A 24 23.01 -16.86 -29.48
CA ARG A 24 22.06 -17.35 -30.50
C ARG A 24 20.64 -17.51 -29.94
N GLY A 25 20.48 -17.87 -28.66
CA GLY A 25 19.18 -17.90 -27.98
C GLY A 25 18.66 -16.52 -27.57
N ALA A 26 19.55 -15.52 -27.45
CA ALA A 26 19.20 -14.12 -27.19
C ALA A 26 18.80 -13.33 -28.45
N ALA A 27 19.03 -13.90 -29.64
CA ALA A 27 18.88 -13.22 -30.93
C ALA A 27 17.43 -12.84 -31.31
N ALA A 28 16.42 -13.28 -30.54
CA ALA A 28 15.00 -13.04 -30.86
C ALA A 28 14.20 -12.40 -29.71
N ARG A 29 14.86 -11.86 -28.66
CA ARG A 29 14.17 -11.28 -27.51
C ARG A 29 14.91 -10.09 -26.91
N LEU A 30 14.18 -9.24 -26.20
CA LEU A 30 14.76 -8.15 -25.41
C LEU A 30 15.39 -8.69 -24.12
N THR A 31 16.43 -8.03 -23.64
CA THR A 31 16.96 -8.26 -22.29
C THR A 31 16.79 -6.99 -21.48
N VAL A 32 15.93 -7.04 -20.45
CA VAL A 32 15.80 -5.95 -19.48
C VAL A 32 16.81 -6.19 -18.37
N ALA A 33 17.69 -5.22 -18.14
CA ALA A 33 18.77 -5.36 -17.18
C ALA A 33 18.22 -5.33 -15.75
N SER A 34 18.60 -6.25 -14.88
CA SER A 34 18.44 -6.10 -13.42
C SER A 34 19.58 -5.27 -12.82
N SER A 35 20.75 -5.29 -13.47
CA SER A 35 21.91 -4.43 -13.24
C SER A 35 22.77 -4.37 -14.49
N TRP A 36 23.57 -3.32 -14.67
CA TRP A 36 24.59 -3.26 -15.72
C TRP A 36 25.82 -2.48 -15.29
N ARG A 37 26.93 -2.62 -16.00
CA ARG A 37 28.15 -1.83 -15.73
C ARG A 37 28.27 -0.66 -16.69
N HIS A 38 28.04 0.55 -16.21
CA HIS A 38 28.21 1.79 -16.98
C HIS A 38 29.70 2.22 -17.03
N PRO A 39 30.23 2.73 -18.17
CA PRO A 39 31.65 3.03 -18.33
C PRO A 39 32.20 4.01 -17.28
N ASN A 40 31.41 5.06 -16.99
CA ASN A 40 31.83 6.15 -16.10
C ASN A 40 31.24 6.07 -14.70
N ARG A 41 30.32 5.14 -14.43
CA ARG A 41 29.56 5.08 -13.17
C ARG A 41 29.71 3.74 -12.44
N GLY A 42 30.42 2.79 -13.04
CA GLY A 42 30.56 1.46 -12.46
C GLY A 42 29.24 0.70 -12.50
N SER A 43 28.92 -0.01 -11.42
CA SER A 43 27.70 -0.82 -11.34
C SER A 43 26.46 0.06 -11.20
N VAL A 44 25.49 -0.13 -12.09
CA VAL A 44 24.18 0.52 -12.06
C VAL A 44 23.12 -0.51 -11.72
N ARG A 45 22.31 -0.23 -10.69
CA ARG A 45 21.18 -1.07 -10.30
C ARG A 45 19.93 -0.69 -11.08
N CYS A 46 19.06 -1.67 -11.36
CA CYS A 46 17.79 -1.45 -12.06
C CYS A 46 16.57 -1.91 -11.24
N PRO A 47 16.24 -1.22 -10.13
CA PRO A 47 15.08 -1.60 -9.33
C PRO A 47 13.77 -1.63 -10.12
N ALA A 48 13.60 -0.72 -11.08
CA ALA A 48 12.39 -0.62 -11.91
C ALA A 48 12.35 -1.61 -13.09
N ALA A 49 13.35 -2.48 -13.25
CA ALA A 49 13.41 -3.43 -14.37
C ALA A 49 12.20 -4.39 -14.46
N PRO A 50 11.61 -4.88 -13.36
CA PRO A 50 10.39 -5.68 -13.43
C PRO A 50 9.20 -4.93 -14.08
N LEU A 51 9.09 -3.61 -13.90
CA LEU A 51 8.06 -2.80 -14.56
C LEU A 51 8.25 -2.75 -16.07
N VAL A 52 9.49 -2.49 -16.48
CA VAL A 52 9.87 -2.38 -17.89
C VAL A 52 9.64 -3.71 -18.61
N LEU A 53 9.98 -4.83 -17.95
CA LEU A 53 9.71 -6.16 -18.48
C LEU A 53 8.21 -6.45 -18.57
N ALA A 54 7.43 -6.07 -17.55
CA ALA A 54 5.97 -6.25 -17.56
C ALA A 54 5.30 -5.44 -18.69
N GLU A 55 5.73 -4.19 -18.92
CA GLU A 55 5.26 -3.36 -20.03
C GLU A 55 5.65 -3.96 -21.39
N SER A 56 6.90 -4.40 -21.54
CA SER A 56 7.39 -5.06 -22.75
C SER A 56 6.58 -6.30 -23.10
N ASN A 57 6.37 -7.19 -22.13
CA ASN A 57 5.58 -8.41 -22.31
C ASN A 57 4.12 -8.10 -22.66
N GLY A 58 3.52 -7.09 -22.01
CA GLY A 58 2.17 -6.62 -22.32
C GLY A 58 2.02 -6.02 -23.72
N ALA A 59 3.10 -5.48 -24.28
CA ALA A 59 3.17 -4.99 -25.66
C ALA A 59 3.49 -6.08 -26.71
N GLY A 60 3.57 -7.35 -26.30
CA GLY A 60 3.91 -8.47 -27.19
C GLY A 60 5.40 -8.54 -27.55
N LEU A 61 6.27 -7.86 -26.80
CA LEU A 61 7.71 -7.91 -26.95
C LEU A 61 8.31 -8.79 -25.84
N PRO A 62 8.50 -10.10 -26.10
CA PRO A 62 9.00 -11.01 -25.07
C PRO A 62 10.40 -10.57 -24.62
N GLY A 63 10.54 -10.38 -23.32
CA GLY A 63 11.81 -10.01 -22.70
C GLY A 63 12.29 -11.03 -21.68
N ALA A 64 13.59 -10.98 -21.35
CA ALA A 64 14.16 -11.66 -20.19
C ALA A 64 14.74 -10.64 -19.21
N LEU A 65 14.55 -10.89 -17.91
CA LEU A 65 15.22 -10.12 -16.84
C LEU A 65 16.59 -10.76 -16.56
N GLY A 66 17.66 -9.97 -16.49
CA GLY A 66 18.96 -10.48 -16.08
C GLY A 66 20.04 -9.40 -16.02
N PRO A 67 21.19 -9.66 -15.39
CA PRO A 67 22.29 -8.72 -15.39
C PRO A 67 22.89 -8.57 -16.79
N LEU A 68 23.26 -7.34 -17.18
CA LEU A 68 24.05 -7.05 -18.37
C LEU A 68 25.52 -6.81 -17.96
N GLY A 69 26.32 -7.87 -17.96
CA GLY A 69 27.76 -7.82 -17.67
C GLY A 69 28.37 -9.14 -17.18
N PRO A 70 29.73 -9.32 -17.19
CA PRO A 70 30.78 -8.36 -17.51
C PRO A 70 31.16 -8.46 -18.99
N LEU A 71 30.37 -7.82 -19.84
CA LEU A 71 30.66 -7.76 -21.26
C LEU A 71 31.81 -6.75 -21.41
N GLY A 72 32.72 -6.97 -22.37
CA GLY A 72 33.92 -6.15 -22.58
C GLY A 72 33.64 -4.63 -22.61
N PRO A 73 34.67 -3.77 -22.58
CA PRO A 73 34.51 -2.33 -22.34
C PRO A 73 33.38 -1.76 -23.22
N LEU A 74 32.28 -1.35 -22.58
CA LEU A 74 31.15 -0.70 -23.24
C LEU A 74 31.70 0.51 -24.00
N ARG A 75 31.61 0.47 -25.32
CA ARG A 75 32.00 1.62 -26.16
C ARG A 75 30.76 2.49 -26.36
N PRO A 76 30.82 3.79 -25.98
CA PRO A 76 29.77 4.74 -26.35
C PRO A 76 29.57 4.69 -27.87
N LEU A 77 28.33 4.54 -28.32
CA LEU A 77 28.00 4.83 -29.71
C LEU A 77 27.96 6.35 -29.87
N GLU A 78 28.45 6.88 -30.99
CA GLU A 78 28.25 8.31 -31.29
C GLU A 78 26.75 8.64 -31.27
N PRO A 79 26.34 9.83 -30.81
CA PRO A 79 24.94 10.19 -30.71
C PRO A 79 24.26 10.02 -32.06
N LEU A 80 23.25 9.15 -32.11
CA LEU A 80 22.32 9.08 -33.23
C LEU A 80 21.68 10.47 -33.33
N GLY A 81 22.04 11.23 -34.35
CA GLY A 81 21.48 12.57 -34.61
C GLY A 81 19.94 12.54 -34.68
N PRO A 82 19.29 13.72 -34.68
CA PRO A 82 17.83 13.79 -34.70
C PRO A 82 17.28 12.95 -35.86
N LEU A 83 16.25 12.14 -35.57
CA LEU A 83 15.53 11.30 -36.54
C LEU A 83 14.85 12.20 -37.59
N GLY A 84 15.63 12.64 -38.57
CA GLY A 84 15.17 13.33 -39.78
C GLY A 84 14.67 12.32 -40.84
N PRO A 85 13.91 12.79 -41.84
CA PRO A 85 13.24 11.92 -42.80
C PRO A 85 14.25 11.11 -43.61
N LEU A 86 13.88 9.86 -43.89
CA LEU A 86 14.67 8.83 -44.57
C LEU A 86 15.21 9.32 -45.92
N GLY A 87 16.40 9.91 -45.90
CA GLY A 87 17.27 10.06 -47.07
C GLY A 87 18.22 8.88 -47.14
N GLU A 88 18.28 8.25 -48.32
CA GLU A 88 19.16 7.11 -48.60
C GLU A 88 20.62 7.41 -48.24
N ARG A 89 21.05 6.91 -47.07
CA ARG A 89 22.47 6.78 -46.75
C ARG A 89 22.96 5.47 -47.35
N THR A 90 23.63 5.57 -48.50
CA THR A 90 24.42 4.47 -49.08
C THR A 90 25.64 4.21 -48.19
N GLY A 91 25.59 3.13 -47.41
CA GLY A 91 26.73 2.56 -46.68
C GLY A 91 26.45 2.36 -45.18
N PRO A 92 26.46 1.11 -44.66
CA PRO A 92 26.39 0.91 -43.22
C PRO A 92 27.64 1.50 -42.56
N PRO A 93 27.55 2.19 -41.40
CA PRO A 93 28.72 2.39 -40.57
C PRO A 93 29.26 0.99 -40.24
N SER A 94 30.56 0.78 -40.37
CA SER A 94 31.19 -0.52 -40.12
C SER A 94 31.07 -0.90 -38.63
N LEU A 95 29.93 -1.47 -38.27
CA LEU A 95 29.59 -2.18 -37.03
C LEU A 95 30.42 -3.47 -36.97
N GLY A 96 31.73 -3.34 -36.80
CA GLY A 96 32.61 -4.46 -36.52
C GLY A 96 32.23 -5.10 -35.18
N ALA A 97 31.56 -6.25 -35.23
CA ALA A 97 31.34 -7.18 -34.11
C ALA A 97 30.57 -6.68 -32.87
N VAL A 98 29.58 -5.79 -33.01
CA VAL A 98 28.61 -5.52 -31.92
C VAL A 98 27.54 -6.61 -31.96
N ALA A 99 27.35 -7.36 -30.88
CA ALA A 99 26.34 -8.41 -30.76
C ALA A 99 25.02 -7.88 -30.15
N LEU A 100 25.11 -6.93 -29.22
CA LEU A 100 23.96 -6.31 -28.56
C LEU A 100 24.15 -4.79 -28.50
N VAL A 101 23.06 -4.04 -28.64
CA VAL A 101 23.01 -2.61 -28.32
C VAL A 101 22.19 -2.45 -27.05
N VAL A 102 22.71 -1.66 -26.11
CA VAL A 102 22.03 -1.34 -24.85
C VAL A 102 21.58 0.10 -24.90
N HIS A 103 20.28 0.32 -24.76
CA HIS A 103 19.72 1.63 -24.44
C HIS A 103 19.58 1.73 -22.93
N SER A 104 19.98 2.87 -22.34
CA SER A 104 19.89 3.04 -20.90
C SER A 104 19.60 4.46 -20.47
N VAL A 105 18.96 4.60 -19.33
CA VAL A 105 18.82 5.84 -18.58
C VAL A 105 19.38 5.63 -17.18
N SER A 106 20.22 6.52 -16.66
CA SER A 106 20.75 6.41 -15.30
C SER A 106 20.95 7.75 -14.62
N TYR A 107 20.85 7.76 -13.30
CA TYR A 107 21.16 8.90 -12.43
C TYR A 107 22.12 8.47 -11.30
N LEU A 108 22.69 9.45 -10.61
CA LEU A 108 23.44 9.22 -9.37
C LEU A 108 22.56 9.62 -8.20
N ASP A 109 22.37 8.70 -7.26
CA ASP A 109 21.59 8.94 -6.05
C ASP A 109 22.37 9.75 -5.02
N ALA A 110 21.72 10.17 -3.93
CA ALA A 110 22.32 11.02 -2.91
C ALA A 110 23.55 10.38 -2.23
N ASP A 111 23.61 9.05 -2.18
CA ASP A 111 24.75 8.28 -1.67
C ASP A 111 25.87 8.08 -2.72
N GLY A 112 25.70 8.62 -3.93
CA GLY A 112 26.63 8.47 -5.06
C GLY A 112 26.47 7.14 -5.82
N SER A 113 25.56 6.27 -5.40
CA SER A 113 25.28 5.02 -6.13
C SER A 113 24.57 5.30 -7.46
N ALA A 114 24.86 4.49 -8.47
CA ALA A 114 24.22 4.62 -9.78
C ALA A 114 22.96 3.75 -9.85
N VAL A 115 21.85 4.37 -10.26
CA VAL A 115 20.54 3.72 -10.42
C VAL A 115 19.97 4.08 -11.78
N GLY A 116 19.24 3.16 -12.41
CA GLY A 116 18.57 3.46 -13.66
C GLY A 116 17.84 2.28 -14.30
N LEU A 117 17.69 2.32 -15.62
CA LEU A 117 17.12 1.27 -16.44
C LEU A 117 18.00 1.02 -17.66
N ALA A 118 18.10 -0.24 -18.08
CA ALA A 118 18.74 -0.59 -19.33
C ALA A 118 17.99 -1.72 -20.04
N VAL A 119 17.90 -1.63 -21.36
CA VAL A 119 17.28 -2.63 -22.23
C VAL A 119 18.25 -2.91 -23.37
N ALA A 120 18.61 -4.18 -23.53
CA ALA A 120 19.46 -4.65 -24.60
C ALA A 120 18.64 -5.32 -25.70
N ALA A 121 19.03 -5.10 -26.95
CA ALA A 121 18.50 -5.77 -28.12
C ALA A 121 19.64 -6.21 -29.06
N PRO A 122 19.44 -7.29 -29.85
CA PRO A 122 20.40 -7.71 -30.87
C PRO A 122 20.68 -6.63 -31.89
N SER A 123 21.96 -6.40 -32.20
CA SER A 123 22.37 -5.39 -33.19
C SER A 123 21.86 -5.68 -34.61
N GLY A 124 21.51 -6.94 -34.91
CA GLY A 124 20.99 -7.37 -36.21
C GLY A 124 19.48 -7.23 -36.38
N ASP A 125 18.73 -6.83 -35.34
CA ASP A 125 17.27 -6.69 -35.39
C ASP A 125 16.86 -5.23 -35.18
N ALA A 126 16.63 -4.51 -36.28
CA ALA A 126 16.27 -3.10 -36.25
C ALA A 126 14.93 -2.82 -35.54
N ALA A 127 13.98 -3.77 -35.58
CA ALA A 127 12.69 -3.61 -34.94
C ALA A 127 12.81 -3.72 -33.41
N LEU A 128 13.55 -4.72 -32.93
CA LEU A 128 13.84 -4.87 -31.49
C LEU A 128 14.70 -3.73 -30.95
N LEU A 129 15.68 -3.24 -31.72
CA LEU A 129 16.48 -2.07 -31.36
C LEU A 129 15.60 -0.82 -31.20
N HIS A 130 14.73 -0.56 -32.17
CA HIS A 130 13.81 0.57 -32.11
C HIS A 130 12.86 0.44 -30.90
N ALA A 131 12.31 -0.75 -30.67
CA ALA A 131 11.44 -1.02 -29.54
C ALA A 131 12.15 -0.81 -28.19
N ALA A 132 13.39 -1.32 -28.03
CA ALA A 132 14.20 -1.13 -26.83
C ALA A 132 14.51 0.35 -26.56
N GLY A 133 14.93 1.09 -27.60
CA GLY A 133 15.20 2.52 -27.50
C GLY A 133 13.97 3.33 -27.12
N ARG A 134 12.82 3.00 -27.72
CA ARG A 134 11.52 3.59 -27.36
C ARG A 134 11.15 3.31 -25.91
N LEU A 135 11.21 2.06 -25.47
CA LEU A 135 10.88 1.66 -24.10
C LEU A 135 11.71 2.44 -23.07
N VAL A 136 13.02 2.55 -23.27
CA VAL A 136 13.90 3.31 -22.38
C VAL A 136 13.60 4.81 -22.41
N THR A 137 13.35 5.38 -23.59
CA THR A 137 13.00 6.81 -23.73
C THR A 137 11.67 7.12 -23.07
N ASP A 138 10.69 6.23 -23.26
CA ASP A 138 9.36 6.30 -22.68
C ASP A 138 9.44 6.30 -21.15
N TRP A 139 10.20 5.37 -20.57
CA TRP A 139 10.43 5.31 -19.12
C TRP A 139 11.31 6.44 -18.59
N ALA A 140 12.26 6.95 -19.38
CA ALA A 140 13.08 8.11 -19.01
C ALA A 140 12.20 9.35 -18.73
N GLY A 141 11.07 9.50 -19.42
CA GLY A 141 10.08 10.54 -19.13
C GLY A 141 9.44 10.45 -17.74
N ALA A 142 9.49 9.29 -17.08
CA ALA A 142 9.03 9.09 -15.71
C ALA A 142 10.14 9.36 -14.66
N PHE A 143 11.37 9.67 -15.04
CA PHE A 143 12.45 9.91 -14.09
C PHE A 143 12.31 11.27 -13.42
N ARG A 144 12.14 11.30 -12.10
CA ARG A 144 12.12 12.55 -11.32
C ARG A 144 12.30 12.32 -9.83
N THR A 145 12.63 13.39 -9.11
CA THR A 145 12.63 13.37 -7.64
C THR A 145 11.18 13.30 -7.16
N ARG A 146 10.89 12.35 -6.26
CA ARG A 146 9.54 12.14 -5.71
C ARG A 146 9.49 12.21 -4.19
N ARG A 147 8.33 12.63 -3.71
CA ARG A 147 7.92 12.54 -2.31
C ARG A 147 6.93 11.38 -2.18
N LEU A 148 7.21 10.41 -1.31
CA LEU A 148 6.24 9.37 -0.93
C LEU A 148 5.59 9.74 0.39
N LEU A 149 4.27 9.66 0.45
CA LEU A 149 3.48 9.82 1.66
C LEU A 149 2.93 8.46 2.08
N LEU A 150 3.34 7.97 3.24
CA LEU A 150 2.99 6.66 3.74
C LEU A 150 1.90 6.77 4.81
N ALA A 151 0.79 6.05 4.63
CA ALA A 151 -0.17 5.73 5.68
C ALA A 151 -0.10 4.23 5.96
N GLY A 152 0.19 3.87 7.22
CA GLY A 152 0.33 2.48 7.64
C GLY A 152 -0.94 1.91 8.28
N PRO A 153 -0.90 0.64 8.70
CA PRO A 153 -1.98 0.06 9.50
C PRO A 153 -2.14 0.81 10.82
N PRO A 154 -3.36 0.81 11.41
CA PRO A 154 -3.68 1.55 12.63
C PRO A 154 -2.71 1.22 13.76
N SER A 155 -2.02 2.24 14.29
CA SER A 155 -1.25 2.07 15.52
C SER A 155 -2.18 2.17 16.72
N CYS A 156 -2.70 1.04 17.20
CA CYS A 156 -3.47 1.03 18.45
C CYS A 156 -2.52 1.09 19.67
N ARG A 157 -2.47 2.24 20.34
CA ARG A 157 -1.76 2.40 21.63
C ARG A 157 -2.51 1.79 22.83
N GLY A 158 -3.72 1.26 22.62
CA GLY A 158 -4.55 0.67 23.67
C GLY A 158 -4.07 -0.69 24.19
N LEU A 159 -3.03 -1.29 23.58
CA LEU A 159 -2.39 -2.50 24.11
C LEU A 159 -1.66 -2.15 25.41
N LEU A 160 -1.86 -2.94 26.46
CA LEU A 160 -1.19 -2.78 27.77
C LEU A 160 0.34 -3.02 27.73
N GLU A 161 0.90 -3.33 26.57
CA GLU A 161 2.34 -3.33 26.33
C GLU A 161 2.73 -2.01 25.64
N PRO A 162 3.84 -1.35 26.04
CA PRO A 162 4.32 -0.19 25.33
C PRO A 162 4.71 -0.65 23.93
N ALA A 163 3.84 -0.43 22.95
CA ALA A 163 4.27 -0.32 21.57
C ALA A 163 5.06 0.99 21.42
N ALA A 164 6.20 1.07 22.11
CA ALA A 164 7.37 1.77 21.64
C ALA A 164 7.83 1.09 20.35
N SER A 165 7.01 1.13 19.31
CA SER A 165 7.46 0.90 17.95
C SER A 165 8.03 2.23 17.45
N ALA A 166 9.17 2.60 18.02
CA ALA A 166 10.22 3.19 17.21
C ALA A 166 10.51 2.15 16.13
N GLY A 167 9.81 2.28 14.99
CA GLY A 167 9.93 1.34 13.89
C GLY A 167 11.38 1.33 13.47
N ALA A 168 11.97 0.14 13.34
CA ALA A 168 13.25 0.05 12.66
C ALA A 168 13.06 0.66 11.27
N GLU A 169 13.92 1.60 10.90
CA GLU A 169 13.91 2.16 9.56
C GLU A 169 14.82 1.28 8.70
N ARG A 170 14.29 0.79 7.59
CA ARG A 170 15.10 0.08 6.60
C ARG A 170 15.45 1.05 5.49
N ALA A 171 16.73 1.18 5.18
CA ALA A 171 17.17 1.91 4.00
C ALA A 171 16.80 1.11 2.73
N VAL A 172 16.01 1.71 1.85
CA VAL A 172 15.57 1.14 0.57
C VAL A 172 15.89 2.15 -0.52
N GLY A 173 16.85 1.82 -1.40
CA GLY A 173 17.25 2.70 -2.49
C GLY A 173 17.53 4.15 -2.05
N GLY A 174 18.28 4.33 -0.96
CA GLY A 174 18.63 5.65 -0.40
C GLY A 174 17.56 6.30 0.48
N ALA A 175 16.31 5.81 0.46
CA ALA A 175 15.22 6.31 1.29
C ALA A 175 15.10 5.51 2.60
N LEU A 176 14.88 6.20 3.72
CA LEU A 176 14.50 5.56 4.98
C LEU A 176 13.00 5.18 4.90
N VAL A 177 12.73 3.88 4.80
CA VAL A 177 11.36 3.35 4.83
C VAL A 177 11.06 2.86 6.24
N PRO A 178 10.03 3.40 6.91
CA PRO A 178 9.60 2.88 8.20
C PRO A 178 9.18 1.41 8.05
N GLU A 179 9.70 0.50 8.87
CA GLU A 179 9.18 -0.86 8.90
C GLU A 179 7.71 -0.84 9.30
N ALA A 180 6.85 -1.33 8.41
CA ALA A 180 5.54 -1.79 8.77
C ALA A 180 5.70 -3.13 9.51
N ARG A 181 5.92 -3.09 10.83
CA ARG A 181 5.62 -4.27 11.66
C ARG A 181 4.11 -4.46 11.64
N LEU A 182 3.65 -5.26 10.69
CA LEU A 182 2.33 -5.86 10.75
C LEU A 182 2.29 -6.68 12.04
N GLY A 183 1.18 -6.57 12.78
CA GLY A 183 1.00 -7.31 14.02
C GLY A 183 1.29 -8.78 13.78
N ALA A 184 2.00 -9.40 14.73
CA ALA A 184 2.37 -10.81 14.69
C ALA A 184 1.25 -11.68 14.10
N THR A 185 1.61 -12.45 13.08
CA THR A 185 0.84 -13.60 12.62
C THR A 185 0.37 -14.40 13.82
N GLU A 186 -0.91 -14.80 13.79
CA GLU A 186 -1.51 -15.73 14.74
C GLU A 186 -0.52 -16.83 15.11
N ALA A 187 -0.04 -16.81 16.35
CA ALA A 187 0.62 -17.96 16.93
C ALA A 187 -0.47 -19.02 17.14
N GLY A 188 -0.59 -19.91 16.15
CA GLY A 188 -1.25 -21.21 16.19
C GLY A 188 -2.44 -21.37 17.13
N VAL A 189 -3.66 -21.29 16.59
CA VAL A 189 -4.79 -22.03 17.14
C VAL A 189 -5.33 -22.92 16.01
N PRO A 190 -5.39 -24.25 16.20
CA PRO A 190 -5.73 -25.18 15.12
C PRO A 190 -7.17 -24.99 14.65
N SER A 191 -7.33 -24.87 13.33
CA SER A 191 -8.60 -25.01 12.64
C SER A 191 -9.19 -26.39 12.92
N GLY A 192 -10.24 -26.41 13.72
CA GLY A 192 -11.04 -27.61 13.91
C GLY A 192 -11.86 -27.53 15.18
N LEU A 193 -13.16 -27.28 15.04
CA LEU A 193 -14.24 -28.00 15.74
C LEU A 193 -15.58 -27.53 15.16
N GLY A 194 -16.34 -28.52 14.69
CA GLY A 194 -17.51 -28.35 13.86
C GLY A 194 -18.68 -27.67 14.54
N ALA A 195 -19.56 -27.14 13.68
CA ALA A 195 -20.92 -26.75 14.03
C ALA A 195 -21.66 -27.86 14.78
N PRO A 196 -22.60 -27.48 15.65
CA PRO A 196 -23.95 -28.00 15.54
C PRO A 196 -24.88 -26.85 15.18
N GLY A 197 -25.61 -27.02 14.08
CA GLY A 197 -26.64 -26.08 13.67
C GLY A 197 -27.83 -26.07 14.62
N THR A 198 -28.51 -24.94 14.68
CA THR A 198 -29.96 -24.89 14.43
C THR A 198 -30.31 -23.57 13.77
N ALA A 199 -31.20 -23.66 12.81
CA ALA A 199 -31.66 -22.58 11.96
C ALA A 199 -32.61 -21.61 12.69
N GLY A 200 -32.48 -20.33 12.36
CA GLY A 200 -33.49 -19.29 12.58
C GLY A 200 -33.24 -18.17 11.58
N ALA A 201 -34.09 -18.09 10.56
CA ALA A 201 -33.87 -17.31 9.35
C ALA A 201 -34.25 -15.82 9.45
N ALA A 202 -33.49 -15.02 8.69
CA ALA A 202 -33.85 -13.79 7.96
C ALA A 202 -34.15 -12.49 8.73
N ALA A 203 -33.33 -11.44 8.47
CA ALA A 203 -33.65 -10.42 7.46
C ALA A 203 -32.51 -9.38 7.30
N GLY A 204 -32.23 -8.99 6.04
CA GLY A 204 -31.69 -7.67 5.64
C GLY A 204 -30.27 -7.30 6.07
N GLY A 205 -29.28 -7.63 5.23
CA GLY A 205 -27.90 -7.20 5.43
C GLY A 205 -27.73 -5.68 5.33
N ALA A 206 -27.28 -5.06 6.41
CA ALA A 206 -26.52 -3.82 6.35
C ALA A 206 -25.04 -4.22 6.17
N ALA A 207 -24.45 -3.86 5.02
CA ALA A 207 -23.02 -3.94 4.81
C ALA A 207 -22.32 -2.92 5.72
N GLY A 208 -22.05 -3.32 6.96
CA GLY A 208 -21.14 -2.62 7.85
C GLY A 208 -19.72 -3.10 7.60
N ALA A 209 -18.78 -2.17 7.41
CA ALA A 209 -17.37 -2.44 7.23
C ALA A 209 -16.84 -3.44 8.29
N PRO A 210 -16.02 -4.45 7.91
CA PRO A 210 -15.40 -5.33 8.87
C PRO A 210 -14.39 -4.52 9.68
N ALA A 211 -14.69 -4.31 10.95
CA ALA A 211 -13.73 -3.68 11.84
C ALA A 211 -12.61 -4.62 12.23
N ALA A 212 -11.42 -4.06 12.42
CA ALA A 212 -10.28 -4.79 12.95
C ALA A 212 -10.66 -5.51 14.26
N PRO A 213 -10.38 -6.83 14.39
CA PRO A 213 -10.74 -7.59 15.58
C PRO A 213 -10.03 -6.99 16.81
N PRO A 214 -10.75 -6.83 17.93
CA PRO A 214 -10.17 -6.23 19.11
C PRO A 214 -9.13 -7.18 19.73
N ARG A 215 -7.91 -6.69 19.92
CA ARG A 215 -6.78 -7.48 20.45
C ARG A 215 -6.91 -7.72 21.95
N ALA A 216 -6.44 -8.89 22.41
CA ALA A 216 -6.29 -9.19 23.84
C ALA A 216 -5.48 -8.07 24.54
N GLY A 217 -5.95 -7.61 25.70
CA GLY A 217 -5.30 -6.52 26.46
C GLY A 217 -5.56 -5.10 25.94
N CYS A 218 -6.52 -4.89 25.04
CA CYS A 218 -6.94 -3.56 24.58
C CYS A 218 -7.75 -2.81 25.65
N ARG A 219 -7.24 -1.67 26.15
CA ARG A 219 -7.94 -0.78 27.12
C ARG A 219 -9.34 -0.39 26.65
N CYS A 220 -9.49 0.04 25.41
CA CYS A 220 -10.79 0.52 24.89
C CYS A 220 -11.83 -0.59 24.88
N LEU A 221 -11.41 -1.82 24.58
CA LEU A 221 -12.26 -3.00 24.62
C LEU A 221 -12.72 -3.31 26.04
N THR A 222 -11.79 -3.33 27.01
CA THR A 222 -12.11 -3.53 28.42
C THR A 222 -13.08 -2.47 28.94
N LEU A 223 -12.90 -1.20 28.56
CA LEU A 223 -13.77 -0.11 28.99
C LEU A 223 -15.16 -0.18 28.34
N ALA A 224 -15.24 -0.54 27.05
CA ALA A 224 -16.51 -0.76 26.37
C ALA A 224 -17.29 -1.92 27.02
N TRP A 225 -16.60 -3.05 27.30
CA TRP A 225 -17.21 -4.19 27.97
C TRP A 225 -17.70 -3.85 29.38
N ARG A 226 -16.89 -3.18 30.20
CA ARG A 226 -17.30 -2.74 31.56
C ARG A 226 -18.53 -1.83 31.51
N SER A 227 -18.57 -0.88 30.57
CA SER A 227 -19.71 0.01 30.39
C SER A 227 -20.97 -0.77 30.02
N ALA A 228 -20.85 -1.74 29.11
CA ALA A 228 -21.97 -2.60 28.72
C ALA A 228 -22.52 -3.43 29.89
N VAL A 229 -21.64 -4.03 30.70
CA VAL A 229 -22.01 -4.78 31.92
C VAL A 229 -22.76 -3.86 32.89
N THR A 230 -22.20 -2.68 33.20
CA THR A 230 -22.83 -1.73 34.13
C THR A 230 -24.21 -1.28 33.66
N PHE A 231 -24.39 -0.98 32.37
CA PHE A 231 -25.71 -0.59 31.85
C PHE A 231 -26.71 -1.76 31.89
N HIS A 232 -26.25 -2.98 31.59
CA HIS A 232 -27.09 -4.16 31.66
C HIS A 232 -27.54 -4.46 33.10
N GLU A 233 -26.64 -4.38 34.09
CA GLU A 233 -26.96 -4.56 35.51
C GLU A 233 -27.92 -3.50 36.06
N GLN A 234 -27.92 -2.30 35.48
CA GLN A 234 -28.90 -1.24 35.78
C GLN A 234 -30.29 -1.52 35.16
N GLY A 235 -30.39 -2.56 34.32
CA GLY A 235 -31.59 -2.98 33.61
C GLY A 235 -31.92 -2.11 32.40
N ASP A 236 -30.90 -1.54 31.75
CA ASP A 236 -31.06 -0.83 30.48
C ASP A 236 -30.96 -1.82 29.30
N THR A 237 -31.66 -1.51 28.20
CA THR A 237 -31.36 -2.11 26.89
C THR A 237 -30.07 -1.49 26.37
N VAL A 238 -29.06 -2.30 26.11
CA VAL A 238 -27.72 -1.83 25.71
C VAL A 238 -27.53 -1.94 24.19
N LEU A 239 -27.37 -0.80 23.53
CA LEU A 239 -27.16 -0.69 22.09
C LEU A 239 -25.66 -0.67 21.76
N LEU A 240 -25.22 -1.52 20.84
CA LEU A 240 -23.86 -1.55 20.33
C LEU A 240 -23.77 -0.77 19.01
N VAL A 241 -23.22 0.44 19.06
CA VAL A 241 -23.12 1.32 17.88
C VAL A 241 -21.87 1.01 17.07
N GLY A 242 -22.03 0.85 15.75
CA GLY A 242 -20.95 0.61 14.79
C GLY A 242 -21.05 -0.70 14.00
N GLY A 243 -22.19 -1.39 14.05
CA GLY A 243 -22.39 -2.70 13.41
C GLY A 243 -21.59 -3.84 14.06
N GLY A 244 -21.86 -5.09 13.68
CA GLY A 244 -21.24 -6.29 14.29
C GLY A 244 -22.04 -6.85 15.48
N THR A 245 -21.57 -7.92 16.13
CA THR A 245 -22.33 -8.65 17.17
C THR A 245 -21.63 -8.74 18.53
N SER A 246 -20.42 -8.20 18.70
CA SER A 246 -19.66 -8.40 19.94
C SER A 246 -18.66 -7.29 20.28
N VAL A 247 -18.42 -7.12 21.58
CA VAL A 247 -17.34 -6.32 22.19
C VAL A 247 -16.47 -7.18 23.14
N ALA A 248 -16.34 -8.48 22.85
CA ALA A 248 -15.58 -9.40 23.68
C ALA A 248 -14.06 -9.22 23.58
N PRO A 249 -13.32 -9.34 24.68
CA PRO A 249 -11.89 -9.64 24.64
C PRO A 249 -11.62 -11.01 24.01
N VAL A 250 -10.81 -11.03 22.96
CA VAL A 250 -10.18 -12.28 22.48
C VAL A 250 -9.31 -12.82 23.62
N GLY A 251 -9.54 -14.07 24.03
CA GLY A 251 -8.72 -14.76 25.05
C GLY A 251 -9.13 -14.55 26.52
N ALA A 252 -10.36 -14.07 26.80
CA ALA A 252 -10.88 -14.12 28.17
C ALA A 252 -10.96 -15.59 28.66
N PRO A 253 -10.46 -15.91 29.87
CA PRO A 253 -10.48 -17.27 30.39
C PRO A 253 -11.91 -17.82 30.40
N VAL A 254 -12.07 -19.03 29.86
CA VAL A 254 -13.33 -19.78 29.89
C VAL A 254 -13.64 -20.10 31.35
N GLY A 255 -14.52 -19.32 32.01
CA GLY A 255 -14.96 -19.62 33.38
C GLY A 255 -15.59 -18.47 34.17
N GLU A 256 -15.18 -17.23 33.96
CA GLU A 256 -15.91 -16.04 34.45
C GLU A 256 -16.82 -15.60 33.32
N SER A 257 -18.15 -15.62 33.43
CA SER A 257 -19.07 -15.42 32.28
C SER A 257 -18.96 -14.04 31.61
N PRO A 258 -18.14 -13.83 30.54
CA PRO A 258 -18.06 -12.59 29.79
C PRO A 258 -19.03 -12.63 28.58
N TRP A 259 -19.78 -13.73 28.46
CA TRP A 259 -20.65 -14.08 27.33
C TRP A 259 -22.10 -13.66 27.58
N ALA A 260 -22.56 -13.61 28.84
CA ALA A 260 -23.94 -13.26 29.16
C ALA A 260 -24.37 -11.86 28.66
N VAL A 261 -23.44 -10.89 28.66
CA VAL A 261 -23.74 -9.54 28.17
C VAL A 261 -23.69 -9.45 26.64
N GLN A 262 -22.96 -10.33 25.95
CA GLN A 262 -22.86 -10.29 24.49
C GLN A 262 -24.18 -10.68 23.82
N ASP A 263 -24.85 -11.70 24.36
CA ASP A 263 -26.13 -12.19 23.84
C ASP A 263 -27.29 -11.19 24.00
N VAL A 264 -27.08 -10.13 24.78
CA VAL A 264 -28.08 -9.09 25.08
C VAL A 264 -27.74 -7.72 24.50
N LEU A 265 -26.64 -7.58 23.75
CA LEU A 265 -26.34 -6.35 23.02
C LEU A 265 -27.20 -6.26 21.76
N VAL A 266 -27.82 -5.11 21.53
CA VAL A 266 -28.58 -4.84 20.31
C VAL A 266 -27.68 -4.07 19.33
N PRO A 267 -27.23 -4.68 18.23
CA PRO A 267 -26.34 -4.00 17.30
C PRO A 267 -27.08 -2.96 16.46
N VAL A 268 -26.46 -1.78 16.32
CA VAL A 268 -26.98 -0.67 15.51
C VAL A 268 -25.84 -0.13 14.65
N GLY A 269 -25.93 -0.35 13.34
CA GLY A 269 -24.93 0.02 12.35
C GLY A 269 -25.27 1.27 11.54
N SER A 270 -26.54 1.67 11.44
CA SER A 270 -26.95 2.79 10.60
C SER A 270 -28.08 3.63 11.20
N VAL A 271 -28.31 4.81 10.61
CA VAL A 271 -29.37 5.74 11.02
C VAL A 271 -30.76 5.15 10.73
N GLU A 272 -30.89 4.42 9.63
CA GLU A 272 -32.14 3.79 9.20
C GLU A 272 -32.60 2.74 10.23
N GLN A 273 -31.68 1.94 10.75
CA GLN A 273 -31.95 0.94 11.79
C GLN A 273 -32.47 1.56 13.08
N VAL A 274 -32.14 2.82 13.38
CA VAL A 274 -32.65 3.51 14.58
C VAL A 274 -34.18 3.69 14.49
N SER A 275 -34.71 3.95 13.30
CA SER A 275 -36.15 4.17 13.11
C SER A 275 -36.99 2.89 13.29
N GLU A 276 -36.36 1.73 13.10
CA GLU A 276 -37.00 0.41 13.21
C GLU A 276 -36.79 -0.22 14.60
N LEU A 277 -35.98 0.41 15.45
CA LEU A 277 -35.55 -0.14 16.72
C LEU A 277 -36.71 -0.26 17.72
N ARG A 278 -36.99 -1.49 18.16
CA ARG A 278 -37.97 -1.77 19.22
C ARG A 278 -37.25 -2.12 20.51
N VAL A 279 -37.41 -1.25 21.51
CA VAL A 279 -36.86 -1.45 22.87
C VAL A 279 -38.00 -1.61 23.87
N ALA A 280 -37.79 -2.41 24.92
CA ALA A 280 -38.83 -2.70 25.91
C ALA A 280 -39.25 -1.47 26.74
N ASP A 281 -38.27 -0.65 27.19
CA ASP A 281 -38.51 0.63 27.86
C ASP A 281 -37.64 1.73 27.22
N PRO A 282 -38.23 2.65 26.43
CA PRO A 282 -37.52 3.78 25.82
C PRO A 282 -36.83 4.73 26.81
N ARG A 283 -37.13 4.64 28.11
CA ARG A 283 -36.50 5.45 29.17
C ARG A 283 -35.29 4.77 29.81
N ARG A 284 -35.03 3.49 29.49
CA ARG A 284 -33.94 2.66 30.00
C ARG A 284 -33.12 2.11 28.85
N VAL A 285 -32.53 3.02 28.08
CA VAL A 285 -31.70 2.70 26.92
C VAL A 285 -30.33 3.31 27.12
N SER A 286 -29.29 2.49 26.91
CA SER A 286 -27.90 2.89 26.98
C SER A 286 -27.17 2.49 25.71
N TYR A 287 -26.08 3.17 25.33
CA TYR A 287 -25.23 2.75 24.22
C TYR A 287 -23.75 2.66 24.59
N VAL A 288 -23.07 1.75 23.91
CA VAL A 288 -21.60 1.63 23.88
C VAL A 288 -21.14 1.68 22.42
N LEU A 289 -19.95 2.23 22.18
CA LEU A 289 -19.35 2.18 20.85
C LEU A 289 -18.58 0.89 20.69
N ARG A 290 -18.72 0.23 19.53
CA ARG A 290 -17.88 -0.91 19.19
C ARG A 290 -16.43 -0.42 19.05
N PRO A 291 -15.46 -0.98 19.79
CA PRO A 291 -14.06 -0.65 19.58
C PRO A 291 -13.66 -0.85 18.11
N GLY A 292 -12.96 0.13 17.54
CA GLY A 292 -12.57 0.11 16.13
C GLY A 292 -13.65 0.58 15.16
N VAL A 293 -14.80 1.09 15.63
CA VAL A 293 -15.69 1.89 14.78
C VAL A 293 -15.09 3.29 14.56
N GLU A 294 -15.23 3.82 13.35
CA GLU A 294 -14.88 5.20 13.05
C GLU A 294 -15.91 6.16 13.64
N MET A 295 -15.46 7.27 14.24
CA MET A 295 -16.38 8.24 14.83
C MET A 295 -17.29 8.89 13.78
N ARG A 296 -16.79 9.07 12.54
CA ARG A 296 -17.59 9.59 11.43
C ARG A 296 -18.80 8.71 11.10
N ALA A 297 -18.69 7.39 11.31
CA ALA A 297 -19.78 6.43 11.09
C ALA A 297 -20.68 6.30 12.33
N ALA A 298 -20.10 6.33 13.52
CA ALA A 298 -20.83 6.14 14.78
C ALA A 298 -21.64 7.38 15.21
N LEU A 299 -21.09 8.59 15.08
CA LEU A 299 -21.70 9.81 15.62
C LEU A 299 -23.07 10.15 14.99
N PRO A 300 -23.30 9.97 13.67
CA PRO A 300 -24.64 10.13 13.09
C PRO A 300 -25.67 9.17 13.70
N VAL A 301 -25.29 7.91 13.96
CA VAL A 301 -26.15 6.92 14.63
C VAL A 301 -26.45 7.34 16.06
N VAL A 302 -25.44 7.80 16.82
CA VAL A 302 -25.63 8.32 18.18
C VAL A 302 -26.58 9.52 18.18
N ALA A 303 -26.47 10.43 17.22
CA ALA A 303 -27.37 11.58 17.10
C ALA A 303 -28.83 11.13 16.84
N ALA A 304 -29.03 10.17 15.94
CA ALA A 304 -30.35 9.59 15.68
C ALA A 304 -30.92 8.88 16.92
N LEU A 305 -30.09 8.12 17.65
CA LEU A 305 -30.49 7.47 18.90
C LEU A 305 -30.90 8.47 19.97
N ARG A 306 -30.18 9.61 20.10
CA ARG A 306 -30.55 10.67 21.05
C ARG A 306 -31.88 11.33 20.69
N ALA A 307 -32.18 11.47 19.41
CA ALA A 307 -33.47 11.99 18.94
C ALA A 307 -34.62 10.99 19.23
N ALA A 308 -34.38 9.70 19.03
CA ALA A 308 -35.36 8.64 19.29
C ALA A 308 -35.58 8.36 20.79
N PHE A 309 -34.52 8.45 21.60
CA PHE A 309 -34.52 8.15 23.04
C PHE A 309 -33.97 9.35 23.84
N PRO A 310 -34.82 10.31 24.26
CA PRO A 310 -34.36 11.52 24.96
C PRO A 310 -33.64 11.28 26.30
N ARG A 311 -33.80 10.08 26.90
CA ARG A 311 -33.11 9.67 28.14
C ARG A 311 -31.90 8.74 27.89
N LEU A 312 -31.46 8.61 26.64
CA LEU A 312 -30.34 7.76 26.25
C LEU A 312 -29.09 8.08 27.08
N ARG A 313 -28.53 7.06 27.73
CA ARG A 313 -27.22 7.15 28.39
C ARG A 313 -26.14 6.59 27.47
N GLY A 314 -24.92 7.07 27.62
CA GLY A 314 -23.82 6.66 26.75
C GLY A 314 -22.55 6.38 27.54
N GLN A 315 -21.75 5.48 27.00
CA GLN A 315 -20.35 5.35 27.34
C GLN A 315 -19.64 6.72 27.28
N HIS A 316 -18.79 7.03 28.26
CA HIS A 316 -18.08 8.31 28.31
C HIS A 316 -17.10 8.44 27.13
N PRO A 317 -16.96 9.61 26.48
CA PRO A 317 -16.04 9.80 25.35
C PRO A 317 -14.58 9.42 25.62
N ASP A 318 -14.10 9.60 26.87
CA ASP A 318 -12.76 9.16 27.31
C ASP A 318 -12.54 7.64 27.30
N GLN A 319 -13.61 6.88 27.12
CA GLN A 319 -13.61 5.42 27.06
C GLN A 319 -13.72 4.91 25.62
N TRP A 320 -13.96 5.80 24.64
CA TRP A 320 -14.06 5.44 23.23
C TRP A 320 -12.69 5.08 22.63
N CYS A 321 -12.70 4.34 21.53
CA CYS A 321 -11.51 4.04 20.76
C CYS A 321 -11.41 5.00 19.56
N TYR A 322 -10.36 5.82 19.51
CA TYR A 322 -10.11 6.73 18.38
C TYR A 322 -9.20 6.13 17.30
N ALA A 323 -8.60 4.96 17.53
CA ALA A 323 -7.59 4.38 16.62
C ALA A 323 -8.08 4.19 15.17
N ALA A 324 -9.35 3.80 14.97
CA ALA A 324 -9.93 3.68 13.63
C ALA A 324 -10.12 5.05 12.96
N THR A 325 -10.52 6.06 13.74
CA THR A 325 -10.68 7.44 13.25
C THR A 325 -9.32 8.04 12.89
N ASP A 326 -8.32 7.87 13.75
CA ASP A 326 -6.95 8.31 13.50
C ASP A 326 -6.38 7.67 12.24
N ALA A 327 -6.54 6.36 12.08
CA ALA A 327 -6.08 5.65 10.88
C ALA A 327 -6.82 6.12 9.62
N TRP A 328 -8.12 6.37 9.71
CA TRP A 328 -8.87 6.95 8.60
C TRP A 328 -8.33 8.33 8.22
N GLU A 329 -8.10 9.23 9.19
CA GLU A 329 -7.57 10.58 8.96
C GLU A 329 -6.14 10.55 8.37
N GLU A 330 -5.31 9.60 8.79
CA GLU A 330 -3.99 9.36 8.19
C GLU A 330 -4.12 9.03 6.69
N ARG A 331 -4.93 8.01 6.36
CA ARG A 331 -5.14 7.57 4.97
C ARG A 331 -5.76 8.69 4.14
N ALA A 332 -6.79 9.36 4.66
CA ALA A 332 -7.46 10.49 4.03
C ALA A 332 -6.50 11.65 3.74
N GLY A 333 -5.64 11.99 4.70
CA GLY A 333 -4.62 13.01 4.55
C GLY A 333 -3.58 12.65 3.49
N VAL A 334 -3.15 11.38 3.41
CA VAL A 334 -2.24 10.90 2.37
C VAL A 334 -2.89 11.00 0.98
N CYS A 335 -4.14 10.55 0.83
CA CYS A 335 -4.87 10.66 -0.44
C CYS A 335 -5.02 12.12 -0.89
N ARG A 336 -5.37 13.02 0.03
CA ARG A 336 -5.60 14.45 -0.26
C ARG A 336 -4.33 15.17 -0.70
N ASP A 337 -3.19 14.83 -0.09
CA ASP A 337 -1.91 15.51 -0.29
C ASP A 337 -1.06 14.87 -1.41
N SER A 338 -1.59 13.84 -2.10
CA SER A 338 -0.90 13.11 -3.16
C SER A 338 -1.53 13.38 -4.52
N GLU A 339 -0.72 13.35 -5.59
CA GLU A 339 -1.20 13.48 -6.98
C GLU A 339 -1.68 12.15 -7.55
N VAL A 340 -1.13 11.05 -7.03
CA VAL A 340 -1.58 9.68 -7.27
C VAL A 340 -1.46 8.90 -5.96
N THR A 341 -2.38 7.98 -5.70
CA THR A 341 -2.33 7.11 -4.53
C THR A 341 -2.42 5.64 -4.93
N PHE A 342 -1.51 4.84 -4.39
CA PHE A 342 -1.52 3.40 -4.52
C PHE A 342 -2.02 2.77 -3.23
N TRP A 343 -3.15 2.08 -3.33
CA TRP A 343 -3.69 1.26 -2.27
C TRP A 343 -3.07 -0.14 -2.37
N LEU A 344 -2.25 -0.49 -1.39
CA LEU A 344 -1.53 -1.75 -1.34
C LEU A 344 -2.43 -2.78 -0.67
N ASP A 345 -2.76 -3.84 -1.41
CA ASP A 345 -3.62 -4.93 -0.96
C ASP A 345 -2.90 -6.28 -0.94
N HIS A 346 -3.44 -7.21 -0.15
CA HIS A 346 -3.08 -8.61 -0.26
C HIS A 346 -3.81 -9.28 -1.43
N ALA A 347 -3.11 -10.14 -2.18
CA ALA A 347 -3.72 -10.90 -3.26
C ALA A 347 -4.81 -11.84 -2.70
N GLY A 348 -6.06 -11.69 -3.16
CA GLY A 348 -7.18 -12.58 -2.82
C GLY A 348 -8.06 -12.13 -1.65
N ARG A 349 -7.68 -11.08 -0.91
CA ARG A 349 -8.56 -10.39 0.06
C ARG A 349 -8.51 -8.89 -0.21
N PRO A 350 -9.36 -8.39 -1.13
CA PRO A 350 -9.42 -6.97 -1.42
C PRO A 350 -9.81 -6.20 -0.16
N GLY A 351 -8.94 -5.29 0.31
CA GLY A 351 -9.31 -4.34 1.34
C GLY A 351 -10.44 -3.43 0.86
N GLU A 352 -11.15 -2.82 1.80
CA GLU A 352 -12.25 -1.91 1.50
C GLU A 352 -11.69 -0.55 1.07
N VAL A 353 -11.75 -0.31 -0.24
CA VAL A 353 -11.24 0.92 -0.87
C VAL A 353 -12.33 1.97 -1.00
N ASP A 354 -13.60 1.53 -1.06
CA ASP A 354 -14.76 2.34 -1.42
C ASP A 354 -14.94 3.55 -0.49
N GLU A 355 -14.58 3.41 0.78
CA GLU A 355 -14.69 4.50 1.77
C GLU A 355 -13.73 5.67 1.57
N LEU A 356 -12.60 5.46 0.86
CA LEU A 356 -11.61 6.50 0.55
C LEU A 356 -11.70 6.98 -0.91
N THR A 357 -12.44 6.28 -1.77
CA THR A 357 -12.64 6.69 -3.17
C THR A 357 -13.26 8.10 -3.31
N GLY A 358 -13.90 8.61 -2.26
CA GLY A 358 -14.44 9.98 -2.21
C GLY A 358 -13.47 11.07 -1.71
N LEU A 359 -12.23 10.72 -1.32
CA LEU A 359 -11.29 11.65 -0.67
C LEU A 359 -10.11 12.10 -1.54
N GLY A 360 -9.87 11.42 -2.67
CA GLY A 360 -8.91 11.89 -3.67
C GLY A 360 -9.37 13.23 -4.28
N ARG A 361 -8.42 14.04 -4.77
CA ARG A 361 -8.76 15.26 -5.52
C ARG A 361 -9.67 14.96 -6.72
N GLU A 362 -9.57 13.74 -7.28
CA GLU A 362 -10.48 13.12 -8.25
C GLU A 362 -10.46 11.59 -8.04
N ARG A 363 -11.59 10.90 -8.28
CA ARG A 363 -11.71 9.41 -8.15
C ARG A 363 -10.69 8.62 -8.98
N GLU A 364 -10.09 9.25 -9.99
CA GLU A 364 -9.25 8.61 -11.00
C GLU A 364 -7.78 8.43 -10.56
N ALA A 365 -7.36 9.07 -9.47
CA ALA A 365 -5.97 9.06 -9.00
C ALA A 365 -5.66 7.95 -7.98
N LEU A 366 -6.63 7.09 -7.62
CA LEU A 366 -6.44 6.00 -6.67
C LEU A 366 -6.41 4.64 -7.39
N HIS A 367 -5.28 3.94 -7.29
CA HIS A 367 -5.08 2.64 -7.95
C HIS A 367 -4.78 1.56 -6.93
N ARG A 368 -5.45 0.41 -7.07
CA ARG A 368 -5.18 -0.78 -6.26
C ARG A 368 -4.02 -1.55 -6.85
N ILE A 369 -3.06 -1.93 -6.00
CA ILE A 369 -1.87 -2.68 -6.39
C ILE A 369 -1.64 -3.81 -5.39
N THR A 370 -1.47 -5.02 -5.90
CA THR A 370 -1.06 -6.22 -5.16
C THR A 370 0.35 -6.69 -5.52
N ALA A 371 0.95 -6.13 -6.58
CA ALA A 371 2.31 -6.41 -6.99
C ALA A 371 2.94 -5.19 -7.69
N PRO A 372 4.25 -4.90 -7.48
CA PRO A 372 4.89 -3.73 -8.09
C PRO A 372 4.74 -3.68 -9.62
N THR A 373 4.74 -4.84 -10.29
CA THR A 373 4.58 -4.99 -11.75
C THR A 373 3.26 -4.46 -12.32
N GLN A 374 2.26 -4.17 -11.47
CA GLN A 374 1.00 -3.55 -11.89
C GLN A 374 1.09 -2.04 -12.05
N LEU A 375 2.12 -1.40 -11.48
CA LEU A 375 2.31 0.04 -11.59
C LEU A 375 2.53 0.43 -13.06
N ARG A 376 1.71 1.36 -13.55
CA ARG A 376 1.79 1.87 -14.92
C ARG A 376 2.55 3.18 -14.98
N ARG A 377 3.37 3.31 -16.03
CA ARG A 377 4.11 4.52 -16.36
C ARG A 377 3.22 5.77 -16.42
N SER A 378 2.02 5.65 -17.00
CA SER A 378 1.06 6.75 -17.13
C SER A 378 0.56 7.28 -15.79
N TRP A 379 0.47 6.43 -14.75
CA TRP A 379 0.04 6.84 -13.41
C TRP A 379 1.15 7.55 -12.64
N ILE A 380 2.37 7.00 -12.69
CA ILE A 380 3.50 7.50 -11.88
C ILE A 380 4.27 8.65 -12.55
N GLY A 381 4.28 8.70 -13.88
CA GLY A 381 5.08 9.62 -14.69
C GLY A 381 4.89 11.09 -14.29
N PRO A 382 3.65 11.62 -14.27
CA PRO A 382 3.42 13.03 -13.94
C PRO A 382 3.57 13.34 -12.43
N ALA A 383 3.39 12.35 -11.55
CA ALA A 383 3.33 12.58 -10.11
C ALA A 383 4.70 12.91 -9.48
N ALA A 384 4.79 14.06 -8.82
CA ALA A 384 5.83 14.45 -7.87
C ALA A 384 5.57 13.88 -6.47
N THR A 385 4.31 13.83 -6.05
CA THR A 385 3.89 13.33 -4.73
C THR A 385 3.01 12.10 -4.89
N VAL A 386 3.44 10.99 -4.31
CA VAL A 386 2.80 9.68 -4.43
C VAL A 386 2.38 9.20 -3.06
N GLY A 387 1.11 8.89 -2.89
CA GLY A 387 0.56 8.30 -1.67
C GLY A 387 0.68 6.78 -1.72
N LEU A 388 1.19 6.16 -0.66
CA LEU A 388 1.15 4.72 -0.47
C LEU A 388 0.32 4.44 0.77
N VAL A 389 -0.82 3.78 0.57
CA VAL A 389 -1.72 3.40 1.66
C VAL A 389 -1.72 1.89 1.79
N ILE A 390 -1.36 1.40 2.96
CA ILE A 390 -1.24 -0.04 3.24
C ILE A 390 -2.55 -0.50 3.86
N SER A 391 -3.23 -1.46 3.24
CA SER A 391 -4.39 -2.09 3.89
C SER A 391 -3.94 -2.93 5.08
N ASP A 392 -4.85 -3.15 6.03
CA ASP A 392 -4.53 -3.85 7.28
C ASP A 392 -4.02 -5.30 7.04
N ASP A 393 -4.36 -5.87 5.88
CA ASP A 393 -3.97 -7.22 5.44
C ASP A 393 -2.76 -7.26 4.50
N ALA A 394 -2.28 -6.12 3.99
CA ALA A 394 -1.18 -6.08 3.03
C ALA A 394 0.17 -6.36 3.69
N SER A 395 1.08 -7.04 2.99
CA SER A 395 2.42 -7.36 3.51
C SER A 395 3.35 -6.13 3.49
N GLY A 396 4.23 -6.02 4.49
CA GLY A 396 5.27 -4.98 4.54
C GLY A 396 6.30 -5.13 3.41
N GLU A 397 6.39 -6.33 2.82
CA GLU A 397 7.20 -6.63 1.65
C GLU A 397 6.70 -5.90 0.41
N LEU A 398 5.39 -5.86 0.15
CA LEU A 398 4.84 -5.14 -1.00
C LEU A 398 5.16 -3.64 -0.95
N LEU A 399 5.12 -3.03 0.24
CA LEU A 399 5.56 -1.65 0.43
C LEU A 399 7.04 -1.49 0.05
N HIS A 400 7.89 -2.37 0.58
CA HIS A 400 9.33 -2.33 0.34
C HIS A 400 9.66 -2.43 -1.15
N ASP A 401 9.10 -3.44 -1.81
CA ASP A 401 9.33 -3.69 -3.24
C ASP A 401 8.82 -2.53 -4.10
N LEU A 402 7.68 -1.94 -3.75
CA LEU A 402 7.14 -0.80 -4.48
C LEU A 402 8.01 0.46 -4.30
N VAL A 403 8.50 0.72 -3.08
CA VAL A 403 9.44 1.83 -2.85
C VAL A 403 10.74 1.59 -3.63
N GLU A 404 11.28 0.38 -3.58
CA GLU A 404 12.49 0.01 -4.33
C GLU A 404 12.31 0.27 -5.84
N VAL A 405 11.21 -0.20 -6.41
CA VAL A 405 10.85 0.03 -7.80
C VAL A 405 10.72 1.54 -8.12
N ILE A 406 10.07 2.33 -7.27
CA ILE A 406 9.93 3.78 -7.47
C ILE A 406 11.29 4.49 -7.38
N CYS A 407 12.22 4.03 -6.51
CA CYS A 407 13.59 4.51 -6.49
C CYS A 407 14.32 4.23 -7.81
N GLY A 408 13.97 3.15 -8.51
CA GLY A 408 14.45 2.90 -9.88
C GLY A 408 14.07 3.97 -10.91
N LEU A 409 13.09 4.82 -10.59
CA LEU A 409 12.57 5.91 -11.42
C LEU A 409 12.98 7.30 -10.90
N GLY A 410 13.98 7.36 -10.03
CA GLY A 410 14.55 8.61 -9.50
C GLY A 410 14.63 8.63 -7.98
N PRO A 411 15.34 9.62 -7.39
CA PRO A 411 15.49 9.81 -5.95
C PRO A 411 14.14 10.01 -5.27
N VAL A 412 14.03 9.43 -4.09
CA VAL A 412 12.79 9.39 -3.33
C VAL A 412 13.02 9.88 -1.91
N SER A 413 12.09 10.67 -1.39
CA SER A 413 11.96 10.95 0.04
C SER A 413 10.67 10.33 0.54
N ALA A 414 10.76 9.35 1.43
CA ALA A 414 9.60 8.70 2.04
C ALA A 414 9.28 9.37 3.38
N LEU A 415 8.03 9.82 3.55
CA LEU A 415 7.55 10.44 4.78
C LEU A 415 6.37 9.65 5.31
N ARG A 416 6.40 9.32 6.61
CA ARG A 416 5.26 8.72 7.31
C ARG A 416 4.37 9.81 7.88
N ARG A 417 3.08 9.79 7.53
CA ARG A 417 2.08 10.62 8.20
C ARG A 417 1.53 9.84 9.39
N ARG A 418 1.36 10.51 10.53
CA ARG A 418 0.65 9.95 11.69
C ARG A 418 -0.37 10.94 12.23
N VAL A 419 -1.51 10.42 12.68
CA VAL A 419 -2.55 11.13 13.42
C VAL A 419 -2.76 10.35 14.70
N SER A 420 -2.85 11.05 15.82
CA SER A 420 -3.10 10.41 17.11
C SER A 420 -3.99 11.31 17.96
N THR A 421 -5.10 10.75 18.41
CA THR A 421 -5.98 11.39 19.38
C THR A 421 -5.59 10.92 20.79
N GLU A 422 -5.17 11.88 21.62
CA GLU A 422 -4.84 11.64 23.03
C GLU A 422 -5.87 12.34 23.92
N LEU A 423 -6.28 11.68 25.01
CA LEU A 423 -7.14 12.30 26.01
C LEU A 423 -6.36 13.41 26.69
N GLY A 424 -6.91 14.63 26.69
CA GLY A 424 -6.34 15.75 27.44
C GLY A 424 -6.36 15.51 28.95
N VAL A 425 -5.71 16.41 29.70
CA VAL A 425 -5.79 16.43 31.18
C VAL A 425 -7.28 16.38 31.57
N PRO A 426 -7.70 15.50 32.50
CA PRO A 426 -9.08 15.47 32.94
C PRO A 426 -9.44 16.86 33.45
N VAL A 427 -10.38 17.50 32.78
CA VAL A 427 -10.96 18.75 33.25
C VAL A 427 -11.78 18.37 34.48
N GLY A 428 -11.14 18.40 35.64
CA GLY A 428 -11.84 18.34 36.92
C GLY A 428 -12.74 19.57 36.98
N CYS A 429 -13.99 19.42 36.55
CA CYS A 429 -15.05 20.29 37.05
C CYS A 429 -15.34 19.82 38.47
N SER A 430 -14.46 20.21 39.38
CA SER A 430 -14.67 20.16 40.83
C SER A 430 -15.75 21.14 41.24
#